data_AF-A0A7K6DFL5-F1
#
_entry.id   AF-A0A7K6DFL5-F1
#
_cell.length_a   1.000
_cell.length_b   1.000
_cell.length_c   1.000
_cell.angle_alpha   90.00
_cell.angle_beta   90.00
_cell.angle_gamma   90.00
#
_symmetry.space_group_name_H-M   'P 1'
#
loop_
_entity.id
_entity.type
_entity.pdbx_description
1 polymer ?
#
loop_
_entity_poly.entity_id
_entity_poly.type
_entity_poly.pdbx_seq_one_letter_code
_entity_poly.pdbx_strand_id
1 'polypeptide(L)' 'HTGERPFACPDCGKGFMATKSLSKHRQAQHIAGGFICGDCGKSLSSHPALITHRRIHTGERPYECPDCGKGF' A
#
# COMPACT_ATOMS: atom_id res chain seq x y z
N HIS A 1 -12.57 26.64 1.23
CA HIS A 1 -11.86 25.69 0.33
C HIS A 1 -12.57 24.34 0.41
N THR A 2 -13.52 24.10 -0.50
CA THR A 2 -14.22 22.82 -0.64
C THR A 2 -13.21 21.80 -1.12
N GLY A 3 -12.82 20.85 -0.26
CA GLY A 3 -11.85 19.80 -0.56
C GLY A 3 -12.39 18.74 -1.51
N GLU A 4 -13.21 19.14 -2.49
CA GLU A 4 -13.81 18.22 -3.44
C GLU A 4 -12.73 17.52 -4.24
N ARG A 5 -12.93 16.21 -4.40
CA ARG A 5 -12.03 15.31 -5.12
C ARG A 5 -12.82 14.65 -6.24
N PRO A 6 -13.11 15.38 -7.35
CA PRO A 6 -13.97 14.88 -8.42
C PRO A 6 -13.37 13.67 -9.14
N PHE A 7 -12.06 13.48 -9.05
CA PHE A 7 -11.34 12.46 -9.80
C PHE A 7 -10.98 11.30 -8.88
N ALA A 8 -11.69 10.18 -8.99
CA ALA A 8 -11.39 8.95 -8.28
C ALA A 8 -10.48 8.03 -9.11
N CYS A 9 -9.53 7.36 -8.45
CA CYS A 9 -8.75 6.32 -9.08
C CYS A 9 -9.62 5.08 -9.35
N PRO A 10 -9.69 4.57 -10.59
CA PRO A 10 -10.51 3.41 -10.89
C PRO A 10 -9.98 2.12 -10.25
N ASP A 11 -8.67 2.06 -9.99
CA ASP A 11 -8.01 0.87 -9.47
C ASP A 11 -8.11 0.76 -7.92
N CYS A 12 -8.32 1.88 -7.20
CA CYS A 12 -8.38 1.88 -5.73
C CYS A 12 -9.35 2.87 -5.08
N GLY A 13 -10.16 3.60 -5.85
CA GLY A 13 -11.17 4.55 -5.36
C GLY A 13 -10.63 5.85 -4.76
N LYS A 14 -9.31 6.03 -4.64
CA LYS A 14 -8.72 7.23 -4.02
C LYS A 14 -9.04 8.51 -4.82
N GLY A 15 -9.60 9.51 -4.15
CA GLY A 15 -9.97 10.79 -4.75
C GLY A 15 -8.83 11.81 -4.86
N PHE A 16 -8.84 12.59 -5.93
CA PHE A 16 -7.88 13.66 -6.25
C PHE A 16 -8.59 14.91 -6.73
N MET A 17 -7.98 16.08 -6.48
CA MET A 17 -8.49 17.38 -6.94
C MET A 17 -8.20 17.65 -8.42
N ALA A 18 -7.28 16.90 -9.04
CA ALA A 18 -6.88 17.10 -10.43
C ALA A 18 -6.52 15.79 -11.12
N THR A 19 -6.84 15.70 -12.42
CA THR A 19 -6.53 14.56 -13.29
C THR A 19 -5.03 14.27 -13.36
N LYS A 20 -4.18 15.31 -13.45
CA LYS A 20 -2.72 15.15 -13.44
C LYS A 20 -2.19 14.43 -12.19
N SER A 21 -2.79 14.71 -11.03
CA SER A 21 -2.42 14.07 -9.76
C SER A 21 -2.88 12.62 -9.73
N LEU A 22 -4.08 12.35 -10.25
CA LEU A 22 -4.58 10.99 -10.44
C LEU A 22 -3.71 10.19 -11.40
N SER A 23 -3.34 10.73 -12.57
CA SER A 23 -2.50 10.04 -13.55
C SER A 23 -1.12 9.70 -12.98
N LYS A 24 -0.48 10.62 -12.26
CA LYS A 24 0.80 10.35 -11.58
C LYS A 24 0.64 9.28 -10.50
N HIS A 25 -0.42 9.36 -9.70
CA HIS A 25 -0.74 8.32 -8.72
C HIS A 25 -0.91 6.97 -9.38
N ARG A 26 -1.79 6.87 -10.39
CA ARG A 26 -2.07 5.61 -11.09
C ARG A 26 -0.82 5.04 -11.75
N GLN A 27 -0.02 5.90 -12.39
CA GLN A 27 1.24 5.48 -12.98
C GLN A 27 2.17 4.94 -11.89
N ALA A 28 2.45 5.69 -10.84
CA ALA A 28 3.40 5.26 -9.81
C ALA A 28 2.92 4.05 -9.00
N GLN A 29 1.61 3.90 -8.80
CA GLN A 29 1.04 2.98 -7.81
C GLN A 29 0.41 1.72 -8.40
N HIS A 30 -0.05 1.76 -9.66
CA HIS A 30 -0.74 0.64 -10.31
C HIS A 30 -0.05 0.16 -11.59
N ILE A 31 0.65 1.04 -12.31
CA ILE A 31 1.22 0.71 -13.63
C ILE A 31 2.75 0.53 -13.58
N ALA A 32 3.47 1.46 -12.96
CA ALA A 32 4.93 1.51 -12.91
C ALA A 32 5.54 0.69 -11.75
N GLY A 33 4.78 -0.25 -11.17
CA GLY A 33 5.29 -1.11 -10.10
C GLY A 33 5.54 -0.36 -8.80
N GLY A 34 4.57 0.42 -8.35
CA GLY A 34 4.59 0.99 -7.00
C GLY A 34 4.52 -0.10 -5.94
N PHE A 35 5.23 0.10 -4.83
CA PHE A 35 5.18 -0.82 -3.69
C PHE A 35 4.00 -0.45 -2.79
N ILE A 36 2.79 -0.68 -3.27
CA ILE A 36 1.54 -0.41 -2.55
C ILE A 36 1.03 -1.64 -1.83
N CYS A 37 0.63 -1.46 -0.58
CA CYS A 37 -0.12 -2.47 0.14
C CYS A 37 -1.55 -2.58 -0.40
N GLY A 38 -1.95 -3.75 -0.87
CA GLY A 38 -3.32 -4.02 -1.31
C GLY A 38 -4.35 -3.93 -0.18
N ASP A 39 -3.97 -4.27 1.06
CA ASP A 39 -4.90 -4.31 2.20
C ASP A 39 -5.25 -2.91 2.75
N CYS A 40 -4.32 -1.95 2.68
CA CYS A 40 -4.52 -0.62 3.28
C CYS A 40 -4.14 0.57 2.37
N GLY A 41 -3.67 0.32 1.15
CA GLY A 41 -3.29 1.35 0.18
C GLY A 41 -2.04 2.16 0.54
N LYS A 42 -1.26 1.74 1.55
CA LYS A 42 -0.04 2.42 1.98
C LYS A 42 1.06 2.26 0.93
N SER A 43 1.74 3.35 0.59
CA SER A 43 2.92 3.34 -0.29
C SER A 43 4.18 3.09 0.52
N LEU A 44 4.98 2.13 0.08
CA LEU A 44 6.27 1.79 0.66
C LEU A 44 7.39 2.20 -0.30
N SER A 45 8.62 2.30 0.22
CA SER A 45 9.79 2.73 -0.53
C SER A 45 10.43 1.63 -1.38
N SER A 46 10.13 0.35 -1.11
CA SER A 46 10.73 -0.80 -1.80
C SER A 46 9.86 -2.05 -1.73
N HIS A 47 10.09 -3.01 -2.64
CA HIS A 47 9.39 -4.31 -2.64
C HIS A 47 9.56 -5.08 -1.32
N PRO A 48 10.78 -5.20 -0.75
CA PRO A 48 10.95 -5.87 0.54
C PRO A 48 10.18 -5.18 1.68
N ALA A 49 10.12 -3.85 1.67
CA ALA A 49 9.35 -3.10 2.65
C ALA A 49 7.84 -3.38 2.53
N LEU A 50 7.33 -3.57 1.32
CA LEU A 50 5.94 -3.98 1.09
C LEU A 50 5.66 -5.40 1.61
N ILE A 51 6.55 -6.36 1.34
CA ILE A 51 6.37 -7.74 1.80
C ILE A 51 6.38 -7.82 3.33
N THR A 52 7.35 -7.17 3.99
CA THR A 52 7.39 -7.08 5.45
C THR A 52 6.18 -6.34 5.99
N HIS A 53 5.75 -5.25 5.33
CA HIS A 53 4.55 -4.53 5.72
C HIS A 53 3.31 -5.42 5.68
N ARG A 54 3.14 -6.28 4.66
CA ARG A 54 1.97 -7.16 4.55
C ARG A 54 1.82 -8.12 5.73
N ARG A 55 2.92 -8.49 6.39
CA ARG A 55 2.91 -9.36 7.58
C ARG A 55 2.11 -8.77 8.74
N ILE A 56 1.97 -7.44 8.83
CA ILE A 56 1.16 -6.81 9.88
C ILE A 56 -0.33 -7.08 9.70
N HIS A 57 -0.79 -7.33 8.46
CA HIS A 57 -2.18 -7.60 8.15
C HIS A 57 -2.49 -9.10 8.30
N THR A 58 -1.55 -9.95 7.90
CA THR A 58 -1.72 -11.41 8.00
C THR A 58 -1.42 -11.95 9.40
N GLY A 59 -0.69 -11.19 10.23
CA GLY A 59 -0.19 -11.67 11.52
C GLY A 59 0.82 -12.80 11.38
N GLU A 60 1.43 -12.98 10.20
CA GLU A 60 2.42 -14.02 9.94
C GLU A 60 3.69 -13.72 10.75
N ARG A 61 4.14 -14.72 11.52
CA ARG A 61 5.32 -14.65 12.38
C ARG A 61 6.28 -15.77 12.01
N PRO A 62 7.09 -15.58 10.95
CA PRO A 62 7.92 -16.64 10.38
C PRO A 62 9.09 -17.04 11.28
N TYR A 63 9.42 -16.23 12.28
CA TYR A 63 10.51 -16.50 13.21
C TYR A 63 9.93 -17.02 14.51
N GLU A 64 10.26 -18.27 14.87
CA GLU A 64 9.85 -18.85 16.13
C GLU A 64 11.07 -19.03 17.04
N CYS A 65 10.91 -18.70 18.33
CA CYS A 65 11.94 -19.01 19.31
C CYS A 65 11.94 -20.52 19.62
N PRO A 66 13.05 -21.25 19.40
CA PRO A 66 13.09 -22.70 19.60
C PRO A 66 12.92 -23.10 21.07
N ASP A 67 13.26 -22.21 22.02
CA ASP A 67 13.19 -22.50 23.45
C ASP A 67 11.78 -22.26 24.05
N CYS A 68 10.98 -21.37 23.46
CA CYS A 68 9.67 -20.99 24.02
C CYS A 68 8.49 -21.03 23.04
N GLY A 69 8.70 -21.35 21.76
CA GLY A 69 7.66 -21.49 20.74
C GLY A 69 6.94 -20.19 20.37
N LYS A 70 7.43 -19.03 20.84
CA LYS A 70 6.81 -17.74 20.48
C LYS A 70 7.23 -17.32 19.08
N GLY A 71 6.25 -17.03 18.23
CA GLY A 71 6.45 -16.37 16.94
C GLY A 71 6.76 -14.88 17.09
N PHE A 72 7.64 -14.36 16.23
CA PHE A 72 8.02 -12.95 16.10
C PHE A 72 7.65 -12.43 14.73
#